data_AF-A0A962X7D9-F1
#
_entry.id   AF-A0A962X7D9-F1
#
_cell.length_a   1.000
_cell.length_b   1.000
_cell.length_c   1.000
_cell.angle_alpha   90.00
_cell.angle_beta   90.00
_cell.angle_gamma   90.00
#
_symmetry.space_group_name_H-M   'P 1'
#
loop_
_entity.id
_entity.type
_entity.pdbx_description
1 polymer ?
#
loop_
_entity_poly.entity_id
_entity_poly.type
_entity_poly.pdbx_seq_one_letter_code
_entity_poly.pdbx_strand_id
1 'polypeptide(L)'
;DNAEFGLGFRLTADKHLEYARELLQALAGQIGADRVDELLSAEQVTEIDIRRQRGRVADLKQRLQEINDPRAAQLLAVADQLVRRSVWIVGGDGWAYDIGSSGVDHVLASGRDVNVLVMDTEVYSNTGGQMSKSTPMGAVAKFAAAGKHIGKKDIALQAISYGNVYVARVALGANPQQALLAFREAEAYQGPSLILAYSHCIAHGINMQRGLDQQHLAVESGHWPLFRYNPMVHESNENPFVLDSGRPKIPLKKYAYNEVRYKVLAHTNPAEAEHLMDMAQQAINRRWSVYEDMATRSGGTFVPKFK
;
A
#
# COMPACT_ATOMS: atom_id res chain seq x y z
N ASP A 1 0.17 16.56 -2.46
CA ASP A 1 -0.18 16.53 -1.04
C ASP A 1 -1.14 15.41 -0.62
N ASN A 2 -1.50 14.44 -1.49
CA ASN A 2 -2.45 13.38 -1.13
C ASN A 2 -2.04 12.56 0.11
N ALA A 3 -0.73 12.33 0.32
CA ALA A 3 -0.26 11.59 1.49
C ALA A 3 -0.51 12.40 2.77
N GLU A 4 -0.07 13.65 2.73
CA GLU A 4 -0.16 14.63 3.80
C GLU A 4 -1.63 14.94 4.15
N PHE A 5 -2.49 14.99 3.13
CA PHE A 5 -3.93 15.16 3.28
C PHE A 5 -4.56 13.97 4.04
N GLY A 6 -4.20 12.74 3.65
CA GLY A 6 -4.61 11.53 4.36
C GLY A 6 -4.09 11.47 5.80
N LEU A 7 -2.84 11.88 6.02
CA LEU A 7 -2.28 12.01 7.37
C LEU A 7 -3.07 13.02 8.21
N GLY A 8 -3.51 14.13 7.63
CA GLY A 8 -4.40 15.09 8.29
C GLY A 8 -5.71 14.45 8.79
N PHE A 9 -6.33 13.58 7.98
CA PHE A 9 -7.51 12.82 8.42
C PHE A 9 -7.20 11.86 9.58
N ARG A 10 -6.06 11.16 9.53
CA ARG A 10 -5.63 10.27 10.62
C ARG A 10 -5.40 11.04 11.92
N LEU A 11 -4.69 12.16 11.87
CA LEU A 11 -4.43 13.00 13.05
C LEU A 11 -5.72 13.56 13.64
N THR A 12 -6.67 13.97 12.80
CA THR A 12 -7.98 14.45 13.24
C THR A 12 -8.79 13.33 13.90
N ALA A 13 -8.80 12.14 13.31
CA ALA A 13 -9.48 10.97 13.87
C ALA A 13 -8.85 10.55 15.21
N ASP A 14 -7.52 10.57 15.34
CA ASP A 14 -6.81 10.30 16.60
C ASP A 14 -7.23 11.29 17.69
N LYS A 15 -7.22 12.59 17.38
CA LYS A 15 -7.57 13.63 18.34
C LYS A 15 -9.03 13.61 18.76
N HIS A 16 -9.96 13.37 17.84
CA HIS A 16 -11.35 13.22 18.24
C HIS A 16 -11.60 11.94 19.02
N LEU A 17 -10.89 10.85 18.74
CA LEU A 17 -10.97 9.62 19.54
C LEU A 17 -10.43 9.86 20.96
N GLU A 18 -9.28 10.51 21.11
CA GLU A 18 -8.71 10.90 22.42
C GLU A 18 -9.74 11.72 23.23
N TYR A 19 -10.31 12.76 22.61
CA TYR A 19 -11.32 13.60 23.25
C TYR A 19 -12.60 12.84 23.61
N ALA A 20 -13.08 11.95 22.72
CA ALA A 20 -14.24 11.11 23.00
C ALA A 20 -13.99 10.18 24.21
N ARG A 21 -12.78 9.62 24.34
CA ARG A 21 -12.41 8.76 25.48
C ARG A 21 -12.38 9.53 26.80
N GLU A 22 -11.79 10.72 26.81
CA GLU A 22 -11.76 11.60 28.00
C GLU A 22 -13.17 11.96 28.47
N LEU A 23 -14.05 12.37 27.54
CA LEU A 23 -15.44 12.70 27.86
C LEU A 23 -16.22 11.48 28.35
N LEU A 24 -16.00 10.31 27.74
CA LEU A 24 -16.64 9.06 28.15
C LEU A 24 -16.27 8.68 29.59
N GLN A 25 -14.98 8.81 29.95
CA GLN A 25 -14.51 8.60 31.33
C GLN A 25 -15.08 9.65 32.29
N ALA A 26 -15.11 10.93 31.90
CA ALA A 26 -15.64 12.02 32.73
C ALA A 26 -17.15 11.89 33.01
N LEU A 27 -17.87 11.20 32.12
CA LEU A 27 -19.30 10.92 32.24
C LEU A 27 -19.60 9.50 32.78
N ALA A 28 -18.60 8.75 33.23
CA ALA A 28 -18.77 7.37 33.66
C ALA A 28 -19.80 7.20 34.80
N GLY A 29 -19.91 8.15 35.71
CA GLY A 29 -20.93 8.12 36.77
C GLY A 29 -22.38 8.23 36.25
N GLN A 30 -22.58 8.86 35.09
CA GLN A 30 -23.89 9.07 34.47
C GLN A 30 -24.22 8.00 33.42
N ILE A 31 -23.19 7.49 32.73
CA ILE A 31 -23.28 6.44 31.69
C ILE A 31 -23.20 5.03 32.31
N GLY A 32 -22.60 4.88 33.49
CA GLY A 32 -22.29 3.60 34.11
C GLY A 32 -20.90 3.10 33.70
N ALA A 33 -20.07 2.79 34.69
CA ALA A 33 -18.66 2.41 34.50
C ALA A 33 -18.50 1.19 33.57
N ASP A 34 -19.27 0.12 33.80
CA ASP A 34 -19.19 -1.11 32.99
C ASP A 34 -19.38 -0.85 31.49
N ARG A 35 -20.31 0.05 31.13
CA ARG A 35 -20.57 0.40 29.73
C ARG A 35 -19.45 1.24 29.12
N VAL A 36 -18.86 2.13 29.92
CA VAL A 36 -17.69 2.91 29.50
C VAL A 36 -16.54 1.95 29.22
N ASP A 37 -16.28 1.01 30.12
CA ASP A 37 -15.22 0.02 29.95
C ASP A 37 -15.46 -0.84 28.71
N GLU A 38 -16.68 -1.36 28.49
CA GLU A 38 -17.04 -2.11 27.28
C GLU A 38 -16.82 -1.33 25.98
N LEU A 39 -17.12 -0.03 25.95
CA LEU A 39 -16.90 0.83 24.79
C LEU A 39 -15.40 1.07 24.52
N LEU A 40 -14.60 1.20 25.58
CA LEU A 40 -13.17 1.51 25.49
C LEU A 40 -12.31 0.28 25.20
N SER A 41 -12.67 -0.88 25.75
CA SER A 41 -11.92 -2.13 25.61
C SER A 41 -12.40 -3.01 24.46
N ALA A 42 -13.43 -2.58 23.72
CA ALA A 42 -13.95 -3.31 22.57
C ALA A 42 -12.87 -3.53 21.51
N GLU A 43 -12.64 -4.79 21.16
CA GLU A 43 -11.89 -5.16 19.96
C GLU A 43 -12.62 -4.63 18.72
N GLN A 44 -11.86 -4.22 17.70
CA GLN A 44 -12.38 -3.64 16.44
C GLN A 44 -11.54 -4.11 15.24
N VAL A 45 -11.22 -5.41 15.22
CA VAL A 45 -10.36 -6.02 14.20
C VAL A 45 -11.18 -6.59 13.05
N THR A 46 -12.29 -7.27 13.34
CA THR A 46 -13.15 -7.85 12.30
C THR A 46 -14.36 -6.97 11.98
N GLU A 47 -14.98 -7.23 10.83
CA GLU A 47 -16.27 -6.60 10.46
C GLU A 47 -17.36 -6.85 11.51
N ILE A 48 -17.36 -8.01 12.17
CA ILE A 48 -18.31 -8.33 13.24
C ILE A 48 -18.06 -7.43 14.45
N ASP A 49 -16.80 -7.21 14.81
CA ASP A 49 -16.42 -6.37 15.94
C ASP A 49 -16.78 -4.90 15.71
N ILE A 50 -16.52 -4.40 14.51
CA ILE A 50 -16.90 -3.05 14.09
C ILE A 50 -18.43 -2.88 14.14
N ARG A 51 -19.21 -3.87 13.69
CA ARG A 51 -20.68 -3.83 13.78
C ARG A 51 -21.17 -3.79 15.22
N ARG A 52 -20.59 -4.61 16.11
CA ARG A 52 -20.91 -4.59 17.54
C ARG A 52 -20.59 -3.22 18.14
N GLN A 53 -19.42 -2.66 17.82
CA GLN A 53 -19.06 -1.33 18.31
C GLN A 53 -20.01 -0.24 17.81
N ARG A 54 -20.43 -0.28 16.54
CA ARG A 54 -21.45 0.64 16.02
C ARG A 54 -22.76 0.54 16.81
N GLY A 55 -23.18 -0.66 17.20
CA GLY A 55 -24.32 -0.88 18.09
C GLY A 55 -24.14 -0.18 19.44
N ARG A 56 -23.01 -0.45 20.13
CA ARG A 56 -22.69 0.21 21.42
C ARG A 56 -22.69 1.74 21.32
N VAL A 57 -22.11 2.27 20.24
CA VAL A 57 -22.08 3.72 19.99
C VAL A 57 -23.47 4.28 19.71
N ALA A 58 -24.34 3.55 18.99
CA ALA A 58 -25.72 3.98 18.78
C ALA A 58 -26.49 4.06 20.11
N ASP A 59 -26.35 3.06 20.97
CA ASP A 59 -26.97 3.05 22.31
C ASP A 59 -26.43 4.18 23.20
N LEU A 60 -25.11 4.43 23.14
CA LEU A 60 -24.48 5.56 23.82
C LEU A 60 -25.11 6.88 23.36
N LYS A 61 -25.26 7.10 22.05
CA LYS A 61 -25.79 8.35 21.50
C LYS A 61 -27.23 8.62 21.94
N GLN A 62 -28.06 7.58 22.09
CA GLN A 62 -29.42 7.73 22.64
C GLN A 62 -29.36 8.21 24.10
N ARG A 63 -28.55 7.55 24.93
CA ARG A 63 -28.45 7.89 26.36
C ARG A 63 -27.87 9.28 26.61
N LEU A 64 -26.91 9.73 25.79
CA LEU A 64 -26.34 11.08 25.91
C LEU A 64 -27.38 12.19 25.75
N GLN A 65 -28.50 11.94 25.07
CA GLN A 65 -29.58 12.92 24.91
C GLN A 65 -30.38 13.14 26.20
N GLU A 66 -30.36 12.17 27.11
CA GLU A 66 -31.07 12.23 28.39
C GLU A 66 -30.21 12.85 29.51
N ILE A 67 -28.90 13.02 29.26
CA ILE A 67 -27.94 13.52 30.23
C ILE A 67 -27.87 15.05 30.15
N ASN A 68 -28.30 15.73 31.22
CA ASN A 68 -28.24 17.19 31.32
C ASN A 68 -26.86 17.69 31.78
N ASP A 69 -25.83 17.42 30.96
CA ASP A 69 -24.44 17.83 31.16
C ASP A 69 -23.90 18.37 29.83
N PRO A 70 -23.28 19.58 29.77
CA PRO A 70 -22.71 20.11 28.53
C PRO A 70 -21.71 19.16 27.86
N ARG A 71 -21.00 18.35 28.65
CA ARG A 71 -20.06 17.34 28.16
C ARG A 71 -20.75 16.23 27.36
N ALA A 72 -22.02 15.92 27.66
CA ALA A 72 -22.78 14.91 26.92
C ALA A 72 -23.05 15.35 25.47
N ALA A 73 -23.37 16.63 25.25
CA ALA A 73 -23.52 17.20 23.92
C ALA A 73 -22.20 17.21 23.14
N GLN A 74 -21.07 17.51 23.83
CA GLN A 74 -19.74 17.43 23.23
C GLN A 74 -19.38 16.00 22.83
N LEU A 75 -19.64 15.02 23.71
CA LEU A 75 -19.40 13.61 23.42
C LEU A 75 -20.26 13.13 22.26
N LEU A 76 -21.53 13.54 22.21
CA LEU A 76 -22.44 13.21 21.11
C LEU A 76 -21.89 13.65 19.74
N ALA A 77 -21.22 14.81 19.67
CA ALA A 77 -20.61 15.32 18.45
C ALA A 77 -19.41 14.50 17.95
N VAL A 78 -18.72 13.78 18.85
CA VAL A 78 -17.52 12.97 18.52
C VAL A 78 -17.70 11.47 18.76
N ALA A 79 -18.87 11.01 19.20
CA ALA A 79 -19.11 9.61 19.60
C ALA A 79 -18.82 8.60 18.49
N ASP A 80 -19.05 8.97 17.22
CA ASP A 80 -18.77 8.10 16.07
C ASP A 80 -17.28 7.78 15.91
N GLN A 81 -16.39 8.52 16.58
CA GLN A 81 -14.94 8.30 16.56
C GLN A 81 -14.51 7.15 17.47
N LEU A 82 -15.40 6.68 18.36
CA LEU A 82 -15.21 5.45 19.13
C LEU A 82 -15.25 4.20 18.25
N VAL A 83 -15.73 4.32 17.01
CA VAL A 83 -15.59 3.30 15.97
C VAL A 83 -14.31 3.57 15.19
N ARG A 84 -13.43 2.56 15.09
CA ARG A 84 -12.14 2.64 14.38
C ARG A 84 -12.37 3.12 12.94
N ARG A 85 -11.62 4.14 12.53
CA ARG A 85 -11.58 4.64 11.15
C ARG A 85 -10.37 4.08 10.43
N SER A 86 -10.63 3.45 9.28
CA SER A 86 -9.60 3.05 8.32
C SER A 86 -9.35 4.19 7.32
N VAL A 87 -8.14 4.75 7.33
CA VAL A 87 -7.75 5.84 6.42
C VAL A 87 -6.98 5.24 5.23
N TRP A 88 -7.52 5.42 4.03
CA TRP A 88 -6.88 4.99 2.78
C TRP A 88 -6.43 6.19 1.94
N ILE A 89 -5.19 6.15 1.51
CA ILE A 89 -4.53 7.14 0.65
C ILE A 89 -4.27 6.47 -0.68
N VAL A 90 -5.11 6.78 -1.67
CA VAL A 90 -5.07 6.10 -2.98
C VAL A 90 -4.51 7.04 -4.03
N GLY A 91 -3.58 6.56 -4.85
CA GLY A 91 -3.06 7.33 -5.97
C GLY A 91 -2.28 6.49 -6.97
N GLY A 92 -1.90 7.11 -8.10
CA GLY A 92 -1.11 6.47 -9.14
C GLY A 92 0.39 6.54 -8.90
N ASP A 93 1.18 5.90 -9.77
CA ASP A 93 2.63 5.93 -9.66
C ASP A 93 3.23 7.33 -9.85
N GLY A 94 2.65 8.16 -10.73
CA GLY A 94 3.15 9.54 -10.90
C GLY A 94 3.02 10.41 -9.64
N TRP A 95 2.06 10.10 -8.77
CA TRP A 95 2.00 10.72 -7.45
C TRP A 95 3.05 10.11 -6.51
N ALA A 96 3.02 8.79 -6.31
CA ALA A 96 3.82 8.15 -5.27
C ALA A 96 5.33 8.11 -5.56
N TYR A 97 5.73 8.00 -6.83
CA TYR A 97 7.13 7.87 -7.22
C TYR A 97 7.77 9.23 -7.49
N ASP A 98 6.99 10.21 -7.96
CA ASP A 98 7.46 11.51 -8.41
C ASP A 98 6.99 12.66 -7.50
N ILE A 99 5.91 13.36 -7.87
CA ILE A 99 5.55 14.67 -7.28
C ILE A 99 5.19 14.60 -5.80
N GLY A 100 4.57 13.49 -5.37
CA GLY A 100 4.18 13.25 -3.97
C GLY A 100 5.16 12.37 -3.20
N SER A 101 6.30 12.01 -3.78
CA SER A 101 7.17 10.99 -3.19
C SER A 101 7.75 11.36 -1.82
N SER A 102 8.09 12.63 -1.58
CA SER A 102 8.52 13.11 -0.26
C SER A 102 7.38 13.09 0.77
N GLY A 103 6.15 13.38 0.34
CA GLY A 103 4.97 13.30 1.19
C GLY A 103 4.66 11.86 1.59
N VAL A 104 4.71 10.93 0.63
CA VAL A 104 4.56 9.48 0.90
C VAL A 104 5.63 9.01 1.87
N ASP A 105 6.89 9.36 1.61
CA ASP A 105 8.02 9.00 2.48
C ASP A 105 7.81 9.50 3.92
N HIS A 106 7.47 10.78 4.11
CA HIS A 106 7.21 11.36 5.43
C HIS A 106 6.04 10.69 6.16
N VAL A 107 4.96 10.38 5.44
CA VAL A 107 3.78 9.72 6.02
C VAL A 107 4.10 8.30 6.46
N LEU A 108 4.86 7.54 5.65
CA LEU A 108 5.31 6.21 6.04
C LEU A 108 6.28 6.26 7.24
N ALA A 109 7.17 7.26 7.29
CA ALA A 109 8.08 7.45 8.43
C ALA A 109 7.37 7.85 9.73
N SER A 110 6.15 8.41 9.65
CA SER A 110 5.42 8.93 10.82
C SER A 110 4.97 7.86 11.82
N GLY A 111 4.95 6.58 11.41
CA GLY A 111 4.46 5.47 12.23
C GLY A 111 2.93 5.45 12.45
N ARG A 112 2.17 6.35 11.79
CA ARG A 112 0.71 6.44 11.95
C ARG A 112 -0.02 5.35 11.18
N ASP A 113 -1.15 4.87 11.74
CA ASP A 113 -2.05 3.87 11.12
C ASP A 113 -2.77 4.46 9.89
N VAL A 114 -2.14 4.32 8.72
CA VAL A 114 -2.67 4.73 7.42
C VAL A 114 -2.33 3.69 6.36
N ASN A 115 -3.24 3.51 5.41
CA ASN A 115 -3.08 2.58 4.30
C ASN A 115 -2.83 3.34 3.00
N VAL A 116 -1.63 3.22 2.43
CA VAL A 116 -1.28 3.80 1.13
C VAL A 116 -1.42 2.76 0.04
N LEU A 117 -2.30 3.01 -0.93
CA LEU A 117 -2.48 2.18 -2.12
C LEU A 117 -1.97 2.92 -3.36
N VAL A 118 -0.92 2.37 -3.97
CA VAL A 118 -0.37 2.86 -5.23
C VAL A 118 -0.85 1.96 -6.37
N MET A 119 -1.67 2.52 -7.25
CA MET A 119 -2.07 1.90 -8.51
C MET A 119 -0.97 2.18 -9.55
N ASP A 120 -0.03 1.25 -9.67
CA ASP A 120 1.17 1.45 -10.48
C ASP A 120 0.91 1.06 -11.93
N THR A 121 0.65 2.07 -12.76
CA THR A 121 0.55 1.90 -14.22
C THR A 121 1.88 2.16 -14.92
N GLU A 122 2.93 2.48 -14.17
CA GLU A 122 4.27 2.77 -14.66
C GLU A 122 4.38 3.92 -15.67
N VAL A 123 3.36 4.78 -15.77
CA VAL A 123 3.31 5.99 -16.59
C VAL A 123 2.28 6.95 -16.02
N TYR A 124 2.36 8.23 -16.38
CA TYR A 124 1.28 9.17 -16.05
C TYR A 124 0.10 8.95 -16.99
N SER A 125 -0.75 7.99 -16.67
CA SER A 125 -1.85 7.55 -17.53
C SER A 125 -2.81 8.68 -17.90
N ASN A 126 -3.27 9.46 -16.91
CA ASN A 126 -4.30 10.49 -17.11
C ASN A 126 -3.85 11.61 -18.07
N THR A 127 -2.59 12.02 -18.00
CA THR A 127 -2.06 13.12 -18.83
C THR A 127 -1.54 12.64 -20.19
N GLY A 128 -1.82 11.38 -20.56
CA GLY A 128 -1.50 10.82 -21.88
C GLY A 128 -0.15 10.11 -21.96
N GLY A 129 0.27 9.45 -20.88
CA GLY A 129 1.37 8.49 -20.89
C GLY A 129 2.77 9.10 -20.85
N GLN A 130 2.99 10.10 -19.98
CA GLN A 130 4.33 10.61 -19.68
C GLN A 130 5.15 9.60 -18.87
N MET A 131 6.46 9.65 -19.05
CA MET A 131 7.42 8.90 -18.25
C MET A 131 7.33 9.32 -16.78
N SER A 132 7.35 8.33 -15.90
CA SER A 132 7.46 8.46 -14.45
C SER A 132 8.75 7.80 -13.95
N LYS A 133 9.14 8.08 -12.69
CA LYS A 133 10.20 7.29 -12.03
C LYS A 133 9.82 5.80 -11.89
N SER A 134 8.53 5.47 -12.02
CA SER A 134 8.01 4.10 -12.05
C SER A 134 8.11 3.42 -13.42
N THR A 135 8.24 4.17 -14.53
CA THR A 135 8.41 3.61 -15.87
C THR A 135 9.61 2.66 -15.93
N PRO A 136 9.48 1.47 -16.52
CA PRO A 136 10.57 0.50 -16.61
C PRO A 136 11.56 0.83 -17.73
N MET A 137 12.74 0.22 -17.66
CA MET A 137 13.79 0.36 -18.66
C MET A 137 13.31 -0.18 -20.02
N GLY A 138 13.61 0.54 -21.10
CA GLY A 138 13.23 0.20 -22.46
C GLY A 138 11.76 0.50 -22.83
N ALA A 139 10.92 0.89 -21.87
CA ALA A 139 9.57 1.35 -22.19
C ALA A 139 9.59 2.75 -22.80
N VAL A 140 8.86 2.92 -23.90
CA VAL A 140 8.62 4.19 -24.58
C VAL A 140 7.45 4.92 -23.92
N ALA A 141 7.66 6.18 -23.59
CA ALA A 141 6.65 7.09 -23.06
C ALA A 141 6.95 8.52 -23.53
N LYS A 142 6.03 9.48 -23.32
CA LYS A 142 6.37 10.90 -23.54
C LYS A 142 7.52 11.29 -22.61
N PHE A 143 8.51 12.01 -23.14
CA PHE A 143 9.81 12.31 -22.49
C PHE A 143 10.76 11.11 -22.34
N ALA A 144 10.44 9.96 -22.93
CA ALA A 144 11.31 8.78 -23.06
C ALA A 144 11.08 8.10 -24.43
N ALA A 145 11.16 8.88 -25.52
CA ALA A 145 10.84 8.43 -26.86
C ALA A 145 11.80 7.32 -27.38
N ALA A 146 13.06 7.36 -26.94
CA ALA A 146 14.07 6.34 -27.23
C ALA A 146 14.05 5.17 -26.22
N GLY A 147 12.98 5.03 -25.45
CA GLY A 147 12.94 4.14 -24.29
C GLY A 147 13.61 4.75 -23.07
N LYS A 148 13.15 4.38 -21.87
CA LYS A 148 13.79 4.82 -20.63
C LYS A 148 15.10 4.06 -20.40
N HIS A 149 16.19 4.79 -20.16
CA HIS A 149 17.52 4.20 -19.97
C HIS A 149 17.85 3.89 -18.50
N ILE A 150 17.02 4.34 -17.57
CA ILE A 150 17.18 4.13 -16.12
C ILE A 150 16.11 3.15 -15.64
N GLY A 151 16.50 2.28 -14.71
CA GLY A 151 15.57 1.34 -14.08
C GLY A 151 14.43 2.03 -13.31
N LYS A 152 13.40 1.24 -13.02
CA LYS A 152 12.29 1.62 -12.13
C LYS A 152 12.82 1.93 -10.72
N LYS A 153 12.43 3.08 -10.15
CA LYS A 153 12.68 3.41 -8.73
C LYS A 153 11.98 2.36 -7.85
N ASP A 154 12.66 1.81 -6.86
CA ASP A 154 12.07 0.79 -5.97
C ASP A 154 11.63 1.40 -4.64
N ILE A 155 10.41 1.97 -4.60
CA ILE A 155 9.87 2.56 -3.36
C ILE A 155 9.53 1.51 -2.30
N ALA A 156 9.40 0.23 -2.67
CA ALA A 156 9.15 -0.82 -1.69
C ALA A 156 10.36 -1.05 -0.80
N LEU A 157 11.55 -1.17 -1.40
CA LEU A 157 12.80 -1.29 -0.62
C LEU A 157 13.07 -0.03 0.22
N GLN A 158 12.71 1.15 -0.27
CA GLN A 158 12.78 2.39 0.51
C GLN A 158 11.87 2.32 1.74
N ALA A 159 10.61 1.91 1.57
CA ALA A 159 9.67 1.75 2.68
C ALA A 159 10.10 0.66 3.67
N ILE A 160 10.58 -0.49 3.19
CA ILE A 160 11.08 -1.58 4.03
C ILE A 160 12.27 -1.11 4.91
N SER A 161 13.10 -0.18 4.41
CA SER A 161 14.25 0.31 5.16
C SER A 161 13.91 1.03 6.48
N TYR A 162 12.67 1.50 6.65
CA TYR A 162 12.19 2.03 7.92
C TYR A 162 12.02 0.96 9.01
N GLY A 163 11.88 -0.31 8.63
CA GLY A 163 11.66 -1.43 9.55
C GLY A 163 10.21 -1.58 10.03
N ASN A 164 9.49 -0.48 10.23
CA ASN A 164 8.14 -0.42 10.82
C ASN A 164 6.99 -0.16 9.81
N VAL A 165 7.25 -0.24 8.50
CA VAL A 165 6.22 -0.06 7.46
C VAL A 165 5.82 -1.43 6.92
N TYR A 166 4.53 -1.75 6.91
CA TYR A 166 4.04 -2.93 6.18
C TYR A 166 4.11 -2.64 4.68
N VAL A 167 4.69 -3.55 3.89
CA VAL A 167 4.85 -3.33 2.44
C VAL A 167 4.41 -4.56 1.67
N ALA A 168 3.55 -4.39 0.68
CA ALA A 168 3.17 -5.47 -0.21
C ALA A 168 3.23 -5.04 -1.68
N ARG A 169 3.69 -5.96 -2.54
CA ARG A 169 3.59 -5.83 -3.99
C ARG A 169 2.62 -6.90 -4.50
N VAL A 170 1.55 -6.46 -5.16
CA VAL A 170 0.41 -7.30 -5.54
C VAL A 170 0.11 -7.17 -7.04
N ALA A 171 -0.45 -8.24 -7.62
CA ALA A 171 -1.01 -8.22 -8.97
C ALA A 171 -2.20 -9.18 -9.03
N LEU A 172 -3.40 -8.64 -9.21
CA LEU A 172 -4.66 -9.39 -9.14
C LEU A 172 -4.70 -10.53 -10.18
N GLY A 173 -4.25 -10.25 -11.41
CA GLY A 173 -4.25 -11.25 -12.48
C GLY A 173 -3.24 -12.38 -12.27
N ALA A 174 -2.27 -12.22 -11.37
CA ALA A 174 -1.27 -13.24 -11.08
C ALA A 174 -1.64 -14.11 -9.88
N ASN A 175 -2.08 -13.50 -8.78
CA ASN A 175 -2.47 -14.21 -7.57
C ASN A 175 -3.52 -13.41 -6.77
N PRO A 176 -4.83 -13.64 -7.00
CA PRO A 176 -5.88 -12.88 -6.32
C PRO A 176 -5.97 -13.20 -4.83
N GLN A 177 -5.59 -14.40 -4.39
CA GLN A 177 -5.55 -14.77 -2.98
C GLN A 177 -4.46 -13.99 -2.24
N GLN A 178 -3.28 -13.87 -2.83
CA GLN A 178 -2.18 -13.07 -2.28
C GLN A 178 -2.56 -11.59 -2.21
N ALA A 179 -3.25 -11.05 -3.22
CA ALA A 179 -3.75 -9.68 -3.18
C ALA A 179 -4.74 -9.50 -2.01
N LEU A 180 -5.71 -10.40 -1.84
CA LEU A 180 -6.67 -10.33 -0.73
C LEU A 180 -5.98 -10.40 0.63
N LEU A 181 -5.01 -11.31 0.79
CA LEU A 181 -4.23 -11.46 2.02
C LEU A 181 -3.47 -10.17 2.33
N ALA A 182 -2.78 -9.61 1.32
CA ALA A 182 -2.00 -8.40 1.50
C ALA A 182 -2.84 -7.19 1.95
N PHE A 183 -4.06 -7.04 1.44
CA PHE A 183 -4.99 -5.98 1.86
C PHE A 183 -5.49 -6.19 3.29
N ARG A 184 -5.76 -7.45 3.69
CA ARG A 184 -6.18 -7.77 5.07
C ARG A 184 -5.07 -7.52 6.07
N GLU A 185 -3.86 -7.96 5.78
CA GLU A 185 -2.70 -7.73 6.64
C GLU A 185 -2.35 -6.24 6.76
N ALA A 186 -2.38 -5.50 5.64
CA ALA A 186 -2.15 -4.05 5.63
C ALA A 186 -3.16 -3.29 6.51
N GLU A 187 -4.45 -3.62 6.39
CA GLU A 187 -5.51 -2.95 7.15
C GLU A 187 -5.46 -3.30 8.64
N ALA A 188 -5.13 -4.55 8.97
CA ALA A 188 -5.00 -5.00 10.36
C ALA A 188 -3.75 -4.46 11.05
N TYR A 189 -2.72 -4.07 10.29
CA TYR A 189 -1.48 -3.52 10.83
C TYR A 189 -1.73 -2.14 11.47
N GLN A 190 -1.42 -2.00 12.75
CA GLN A 190 -1.55 -0.75 13.51
C GLN A 190 -0.37 0.18 13.25
N GLY A 191 -0.18 0.57 11.99
CA GLY A 191 0.94 1.38 11.54
C GLY A 191 0.83 1.71 10.05
N PRO A 192 1.88 2.28 9.47
CA PRO A 192 1.87 2.67 8.07
C PRO A 192 1.96 1.43 7.18
N SER A 193 1.07 1.35 6.19
CA SER A 193 1.00 0.28 5.20
C SER A 193 1.15 0.84 3.79
N LEU A 194 1.94 0.17 2.94
CA LEU A 194 2.14 0.50 1.53
C LEU A 194 1.83 -0.72 0.65
N ILE A 195 0.79 -0.60 -0.18
CA ILE A 195 0.44 -1.61 -1.19
C ILE A 195 0.76 -1.04 -2.58
N LEU A 196 1.65 -1.72 -3.31
CA LEU A 196 1.94 -1.46 -4.71
C LEU A 196 1.19 -2.46 -5.58
N ALA A 197 0.14 -1.99 -6.27
CA ALA A 197 -0.69 -2.82 -7.12
C ALA A 197 -0.36 -2.60 -8.60
N TYR A 198 0.08 -3.64 -9.30
CA TYR A 198 0.25 -3.57 -10.76
C TYR A 198 -1.09 -3.26 -11.41
N SER A 199 -1.15 -2.15 -12.14
CA SER A 199 -2.37 -1.65 -12.78
C SER A 199 -2.14 -1.54 -14.28
N HIS A 200 -2.62 -2.53 -15.03
CA HIS A 200 -2.47 -2.53 -16.48
C HIS A 200 -3.27 -1.35 -17.09
N CYS A 201 -2.73 -0.71 -18.12
CA CYS A 201 -3.29 0.53 -18.66
C CYS A 201 -3.32 0.51 -20.18
N ILE A 202 -4.28 1.24 -20.77
CA ILE A 202 -4.33 1.47 -22.22
C ILE A 202 -3.02 2.06 -22.77
N ALA A 203 -2.28 2.82 -21.95
CA ALA A 203 -0.99 3.41 -22.33
C ALA A 203 0.11 2.36 -22.55
N HIS A 204 -0.08 1.11 -22.08
CA HIS A 204 0.81 0.00 -22.40
C HIS A 204 0.61 -0.48 -23.84
N GLY A 205 -0.57 -0.22 -24.41
CA GLY A 205 -0.97 -0.70 -25.74
C GLY A 205 -1.09 -2.21 -25.77
N ILE A 206 -1.92 -2.75 -24.88
CA ILE A 206 -2.29 -4.16 -24.80
C ILE A 206 -3.77 -4.34 -25.12
N ASN A 207 -4.19 -5.56 -25.45
CA ASN A 207 -5.62 -5.87 -25.46
C ASN A 207 -6.14 -5.91 -24.01
N MET A 208 -6.95 -4.92 -23.64
CA MET A 208 -7.47 -4.76 -22.27
C MET A 208 -8.37 -5.93 -21.82
N GLN A 209 -8.98 -6.68 -22.75
CA GLN A 209 -9.71 -7.91 -22.40
C GLN A 209 -8.80 -8.99 -21.82
N ARG A 210 -7.50 -8.91 -22.10
CA ARG A 210 -6.45 -9.82 -21.61
C ARG A 210 -5.54 -9.15 -20.57
N GLY A 211 -6.02 -8.09 -19.93
CA GLY A 211 -5.25 -7.34 -18.94
C GLY A 211 -4.73 -8.21 -17.79
N LEU A 212 -5.56 -9.12 -17.29
CA LEU A 212 -5.18 -10.06 -16.21
C LEU A 212 -4.11 -11.06 -16.66
N ASP A 213 -4.23 -11.61 -17.87
CA ASP A 213 -3.20 -12.48 -18.46
C ASP A 213 -1.85 -11.74 -18.52
N GLN A 214 -1.87 -10.46 -18.92
CA GLN A 214 -0.65 -9.65 -18.98
C GLN A 214 -0.08 -9.37 -17.60
N GLN A 215 -0.91 -9.18 -16.56
CA GLN A 215 -0.41 -9.09 -15.18
C GLN A 215 0.25 -10.40 -14.74
N HIS A 216 -0.34 -11.55 -15.08
CA HIS A 216 0.25 -12.85 -14.79
C HIS A 216 1.62 -12.99 -15.46
N LEU A 217 1.76 -12.61 -16.73
CA LEU A 217 3.03 -12.60 -17.44
C LEU A 217 4.05 -11.61 -16.85
N ALA A 218 3.60 -10.48 -16.30
CA ALA A 218 4.49 -9.55 -15.58
C ALA A 218 5.13 -10.22 -14.35
N VAL A 219 4.38 -11.06 -13.63
CA VAL A 219 4.91 -11.83 -12.50
C VAL A 219 5.80 -12.98 -12.99
N GLU A 220 5.35 -13.78 -13.95
CA GLU A 220 6.10 -14.92 -14.48
C GLU A 220 7.44 -14.53 -15.13
N SER A 221 7.56 -13.31 -15.64
CA SER A 221 8.81 -12.77 -16.19
C SER A 221 9.75 -12.15 -15.15
N GLY A 222 9.30 -12.03 -13.89
CA GLY A 222 10.02 -11.32 -12.85
C GLY A 222 9.97 -9.79 -12.96
N HIS A 223 9.23 -9.24 -13.93
CA HIS A 223 9.01 -7.79 -14.05
C HIS A 223 8.35 -7.22 -12.78
N TRP A 224 7.39 -7.97 -12.24
CA TRP A 224 6.59 -7.61 -11.07
C TRP A 224 6.56 -8.74 -10.02
N PRO A 225 7.63 -8.96 -9.24
CA PRO A 225 7.64 -9.99 -8.21
C PRO A 225 6.61 -9.69 -7.12
N LEU A 226 5.92 -10.71 -6.61
CA LEU A 226 4.94 -10.57 -5.53
C LEU A 226 5.61 -10.87 -4.19
N PHE A 227 5.42 -10.00 -3.21
CA PHE A 227 5.94 -10.20 -1.87
C PHE A 227 5.13 -9.40 -0.86
N ARG A 228 5.33 -9.74 0.41
CA ARG A 228 4.88 -8.99 1.58
C ARG A 228 6.03 -8.85 2.56
N TYR A 229 6.10 -7.70 3.21
CA TYR A 229 6.97 -7.41 4.33
C TYR A 229 6.07 -7.02 5.51
N ASN A 230 6.04 -7.86 6.54
CA ASN A 230 5.20 -7.68 7.71
C ASN A 230 6.05 -7.39 8.97
N PRO A 231 6.09 -6.14 9.47
CA PRO A 231 6.85 -5.79 10.67
C PRO A 231 6.39 -6.48 11.95
N MET A 232 5.18 -7.04 12.00
CA MET A 232 4.63 -7.63 13.23
C MET A 232 5.38 -8.89 13.67
N VAL A 233 5.99 -9.62 12.72
CA VAL A 233 6.68 -10.89 13.02
C VAL A 233 8.11 -10.71 13.52
N HIS A 234 8.58 -9.45 13.63
CA HIS A 234 9.87 -9.15 14.26
C HIS A 234 9.94 -9.63 15.70
N GLU A 235 8.82 -9.52 16.44
CA GLU A 235 8.74 -9.92 17.85
C GLU A 235 8.89 -11.44 18.04
N SER A 236 8.60 -12.24 16.99
CA SER A 236 8.79 -13.69 16.97
C SER A 236 10.11 -14.15 16.34
N ASN A 237 11.00 -13.22 15.95
CA ASN A 237 12.26 -13.48 15.24
C ASN A 237 12.08 -14.23 13.89
N GLU A 238 10.85 -14.25 13.37
CA GLU A 238 10.55 -14.77 12.05
C GLU A 238 10.99 -13.79 10.97
N ASN A 239 11.17 -14.29 9.75
CA ASN A 239 11.51 -13.42 8.63
C ASN A 239 10.29 -12.56 8.24
N PRO A 240 10.36 -11.22 8.36
CA PRO A 240 9.25 -10.35 7.98
C PRO A 240 9.00 -10.32 6.47
N PHE A 241 9.98 -10.70 5.64
CA PHE A 241 9.89 -10.67 4.19
C PHE A 241 9.50 -12.03 3.61
N VAL A 242 8.31 -12.11 3.02
CA VAL A 242 7.77 -13.28 2.34
C VAL A 242 7.71 -13.00 0.84
N LEU A 243 8.47 -13.77 0.05
CA LEU A 243 8.44 -13.73 -1.40
C LEU A 243 7.34 -14.68 -1.91
N ASP A 244 6.19 -14.13 -2.30
CA ASP A 244 4.99 -14.90 -2.66
C ASP A 244 4.99 -15.38 -4.13
N SER A 245 5.77 -14.75 -5.01
CA SER A 245 5.97 -15.24 -6.39
C SER A 245 7.12 -16.23 -6.49
N GLY A 246 7.01 -17.20 -7.40
CA GLY A 246 8.13 -18.08 -7.76
C GLY A 246 9.14 -17.40 -8.69
N ARG A 247 10.33 -18.01 -8.83
CA ARG A 247 11.40 -17.53 -9.74
C ARG A 247 10.88 -17.24 -11.15
N PRO A 248 11.45 -16.24 -11.87
CA PRO A 248 11.06 -15.95 -13.24
C PRO A 248 11.13 -17.20 -14.12
N LYS A 249 10.01 -17.52 -14.78
CA LYS A 249 9.86 -18.72 -15.64
C LYS A 249 9.94 -18.39 -17.13
N ILE A 250 9.76 -17.12 -17.49
CA ILE A 250 9.85 -16.65 -18.88
C ILE A 250 10.83 -15.49 -18.99
N PRO A 251 11.48 -15.30 -20.15
CA PRO A 251 12.27 -14.10 -20.41
C PRO A 251 11.41 -12.84 -20.41
N LEU A 252 11.97 -11.71 -19.98
CA LEU A 252 11.32 -10.39 -19.96
C LEU A 252 10.74 -10.03 -21.32
N LYS A 253 11.48 -10.29 -22.42
CA LYS A 253 11.04 -9.99 -23.79
C LYS A 253 9.69 -10.63 -24.14
N LYS A 254 9.36 -11.81 -23.58
CA LYS A 254 8.07 -12.49 -23.81
C LYS A 254 6.89 -11.75 -23.19
N TYR A 255 7.10 -11.06 -22.07
CA TYR A 255 6.12 -10.15 -21.47
C TYR A 255 6.11 -8.80 -22.19
N ALA A 256 7.28 -8.18 -22.35
CA ALA A 256 7.45 -6.82 -22.84
C ALA A 256 6.92 -6.66 -24.27
N TYR A 257 7.23 -7.60 -25.16
CA TYR A 257 6.76 -7.57 -26.55
C TYR A 257 5.30 -8.02 -26.73
N ASN A 258 4.50 -8.10 -25.66
CA ASN A 258 3.05 -8.05 -25.80
C ASN A 258 2.52 -6.61 -25.81
N GLU A 259 3.33 -5.64 -25.41
CA GLU A 259 2.91 -4.26 -25.17
C GLU A 259 3.51 -3.32 -26.24
N VAL A 260 2.67 -2.45 -26.82
CA VAL A 260 3.12 -1.48 -27.84
C VAL A 260 4.23 -0.57 -27.29
N ARG A 261 4.18 -0.23 -25.99
CA ARG A 261 5.20 0.64 -25.35
C ARG A 261 6.63 0.09 -25.44
N TYR A 262 6.84 -1.20 -25.69
CA TYR A 262 8.16 -1.76 -25.98
C TYR A 262 8.36 -2.04 -27.47
N LYS A 263 7.31 -2.50 -28.18
CA LYS A 263 7.39 -2.82 -29.62
C LYS A 263 7.80 -1.61 -30.47
N VAL A 264 7.33 -0.41 -30.12
CA VAL A 264 7.66 0.80 -30.88
C VAL A 264 9.17 0.99 -30.98
N LEU A 265 9.91 0.82 -29.87
CA LEU A 265 11.36 0.94 -29.89
C LEU A 265 12.02 -0.17 -30.72
N ALA A 266 11.53 -1.41 -30.60
CA ALA A 266 12.03 -2.53 -31.39
C ALA A 266 11.85 -2.31 -32.91
N HIS A 267 10.85 -1.54 -33.32
CA HIS A 267 10.65 -1.15 -34.72
C HIS A 267 11.47 0.06 -35.15
N THR A 268 11.60 1.10 -34.30
CA THR A 268 12.27 2.35 -34.68
C THR A 268 13.79 2.30 -34.49
N ASN A 269 14.28 1.58 -33.49
CA ASN A 269 15.70 1.38 -33.21
C ASN A 269 15.95 -0.03 -32.62
N PRO A 270 16.04 -1.07 -33.47
CA PRO A 270 16.17 -2.45 -33.03
C PRO A 270 17.42 -2.73 -32.17
N ALA A 271 18.55 -2.09 -32.50
CA ALA A 271 19.80 -2.27 -31.77
C ALA A 271 19.69 -1.76 -30.32
N GLU A 272 19.11 -0.58 -30.14
CA GLU A 272 18.88 -0.01 -28.81
C GLU A 272 17.82 -0.79 -28.03
N ALA A 273 16.75 -1.24 -28.70
CA ALA A 273 15.72 -2.07 -28.06
C ALA A 273 16.32 -3.35 -27.49
N GLU A 274 17.18 -4.03 -28.24
CA GLU A 274 17.86 -5.24 -27.81
C GLU A 274 18.79 -4.96 -26.63
N HIS A 275 19.60 -3.89 -26.72
CA HIS A 275 20.48 -3.46 -25.64
C HIS A 275 19.72 -3.18 -24.33
N LEU A 276 18.66 -2.38 -24.38
CA LEU A 276 17.86 -2.03 -23.21
C LEU A 276 17.11 -3.24 -22.65
N MET A 277 16.63 -4.17 -23.48
CA MET A 277 15.98 -5.39 -22.99
C MET A 277 16.94 -6.34 -22.29
N ASP A 278 18.18 -6.46 -22.77
CA ASP A 278 19.20 -7.26 -22.11
C ASP A 278 19.61 -6.64 -20.77
N MET A 279 19.79 -5.31 -20.72
CA MET A 279 20.02 -4.60 -19.46
C MET A 279 18.84 -4.73 -18.49
N ALA A 280 17.61 -4.62 -18.98
CA ALA A 280 16.41 -4.77 -18.17
C ALA A 280 16.28 -6.20 -17.59
N GLN A 281 16.58 -7.23 -18.37
CA GLN A 281 16.62 -8.61 -17.90
C GLN A 281 17.68 -8.80 -16.80
N GLN A 282 18.88 -8.25 -16.98
CA GLN A 282 19.92 -8.29 -15.95
C GLN A 282 19.47 -7.57 -14.67
N ALA A 283 18.82 -6.40 -14.79
CA ALA A 283 18.29 -5.66 -13.64
C ALA A 283 17.21 -6.44 -12.89
N ILE A 284 16.32 -7.14 -13.59
CA ILE A 284 15.32 -8.04 -12.99
C ILE A 284 15.99 -9.17 -12.24
N ASN A 285 16.97 -9.85 -12.85
CA ASN A 285 17.67 -10.96 -12.22
C ASN A 285 18.40 -10.51 -10.93
N ARG A 286 19.04 -9.33 -10.97
CA ARG A 286 19.69 -8.75 -9.78
C ARG A 286 18.69 -8.40 -8.68
N ARG A 287 17.57 -7.76 -9.03
CA ARG A 287 16.51 -7.43 -8.07
C ARG A 287 15.92 -8.69 -7.45
N TRP A 288 15.68 -9.72 -8.27
CA TRP A 288 15.21 -11.01 -7.80
C TRP A 288 16.16 -11.61 -6.76
N SER A 289 17.47 -11.61 -7.05
CA SER A 289 18.49 -12.10 -6.11
C SER A 289 18.47 -11.36 -4.78
N VAL A 290 18.20 -10.04 -4.78
CA VAL A 290 18.08 -9.26 -3.54
C VAL A 290 16.86 -9.71 -2.73
N TYR A 291 15.69 -9.86 -3.37
CA TYR A 291 14.48 -10.30 -2.66
C TYR A 291 14.57 -11.75 -2.19
N GLU A 292 15.18 -12.63 -2.97
CA GLU A 292 15.40 -14.02 -2.58
C GLU A 292 16.35 -14.12 -1.38
N ASP A 293 17.43 -13.34 -1.37
CA ASP A 293 18.30 -13.22 -0.22
C ASP A 293 17.53 -12.72 1.00
N MET A 294 16.75 -11.63 0.87
CA MET A 294 15.89 -11.13 1.95
C MET A 294 14.94 -12.20 2.49
N ALA A 295 14.31 -13.01 1.63
CA ALA A 295 13.38 -14.06 2.03
C ALA A 295 14.04 -15.26 2.74
N THR A 296 15.37 -15.39 2.67
CA THR A 296 16.12 -16.49 3.32
C THR A 296 16.86 -16.08 4.59
N ARG A 297 16.93 -14.78 4.88
CA ARG A 297 17.55 -14.24 6.10
C ARG A 297 16.74 -14.59 7.36
N SER A 298 17.42 -14.58 8.51
CA SER A 298 16.75 -14.61 9.82
C SER A 298 16.16 -13.24 10.17
N GLY A 299 15.07 -13.20 10.93
CA GLY A 299 14.35 -11.97 11.32
C GLY A 299 15.27 -10.89 11.92
N GLY A 300 16.19 -11.27 12.81
CA GLY A 300 17.14 -10.34 13.45
C GLY A 300 18.16 -9.63 12.53
N THR A 301 18.15 -9.87 11.21
CA THR A 301 18.99 -9.15 10.24
C THR A 301 18.30 -7.94 9.61
N PHE A 302 17.00 -7.79 9.85
CA PHE A 302 16.21 -6.66 9.38
C PHE A 302 16.28 -5.51 10.39
N VAL A 303 15.99 -4.29 9.92
CA VAL A 303 15.94 -3.10 10.78
C VAL A 303 14.90 -3.35 11.88
N PRO A 304 15.25 -3.16 13.17
CA PRO A 304 14.33 -3.41 14.25
C PRO A 304 13.12 -2.48 14.16
N LYS A 305 11.98 -2.95 14.65
CA LYS A 305 10.79 -2.10 14.81
C LYS A 305 11.09 -0.99 15.80
N PHE A 306 11.19 0.25 15.32
CA PHE A 306 11.24 1.43 16.18
C PHE A 306 9.84 1.71 16.75
N LYS A 307 9.78 2.05 18.04
CA LYS A 307 8.53 2.38 18.75
C LYS A 307 7.92 3.69 18.26
#